data_AF-A0A132H1K7-F1
#
_entry.id   AF-A0A132H1K7-F1
#
_cell.length_a   1.000
_cell.length_b   1.000
_cell.length_c   1.000
_cell.angle_alpha   90.00
_cell.angle_beta   90.00
_cell.angle_gamma   90.00
#
_symmetry.space_group_name_H-M   'P 1'
#
loop_
_entity.id
_entity.type
_entity.pdbx_description
1 polymer ?
#
loop_
_entity_poly.entity_id
_entity_poly.type
_entity_poly.pdbx_seq_one_letter_code
_entity_poly.pdbx_strand_id
1 'polypeptide(L)'
;MNYTNKGNKATKTGFGEGVLAAAQKDKRVVGLGADITNSVGMNLFADAFPERFFSMGIAEQDAVATAAGLALSGKIPVFSTYGVFAAHRANDQIRISVCYNNVHVVIGGAHAGVSVGPDGATHQALEDITTMRVLPNMTVISPCDATQAKIATEKAILECDGPVYIRFGREAVPDFTDENQDFEIGKAQLMRDGTDITLVATGHEVWESLEAAHMLEHLGISTRVINMHTIKPLDGEILKKAADDTRLIFTVEEHQVAGGLGGAVAEFFCENHPIRVYRIGMDDCFGESGQASALMHKFGLDAAGIVNRVLNEVGKDDLSLFIPKLGKPFSTYPKGLYTYKVLYNGYDYHDESTYETCYDTKVYQHYINQGKQGHAVRETLARSLHDHFISHALYNMLSLYDEKDVIGIMGGHALSRKEPGYRQIVFLSKKLTEMGKLMVTGGGPGAMEATHLGAWMAGRSDDEVNEAVDMLMPSPTYKDEGWLRRSFEVMERFPLQSEYRSLAIPTWYYGHEPTAPFATDIAKYFDNSVREDGIVTIAKGGIIYTPGSAGTMQEIFQDAGQNHYESVGYASPMVFMGKEYYTHYMPAYTLLKDLSDRGIFKNMILTISDDNDEIIDAIVRFKEER
;
A
#
# COMPACT_ATOMS: atom_id res chain seq x y z
N MET A 1 -7.75 13.23 -19.40
CA MET A 1 -8.86 14.08 -18.96
C MET A 1 -9.94 14.02 -20.02
N ASN A 2 -11.15 13.55 -19.67
CA ASN A 2 -12.31 13.65 -20.57
C ASN A 2 -13.31 14.74 -20.11
N TYR A 3 -13.16 15.30 -18.91
CA TYR A 3 -14.05 16.32 -18.36
C TYR A 3 -13.32 17.66 -18.24
N THR A 4 -14.00 18.75 -18.61
CA THR A 4 -13.52 20.12 -18.48
C THR A 4 -14.65 20.98 -17.92
N ASN A 5 -14.30 21.96 -17.08
CA ASN A 5 -15.27 22.90 -16.54
C ASN A 5 -15.79 23.82 -17.68
N LYS A 6 -17.09 23.76 -17.98
CA LYS A 6 -17.77 24.58 -19.00
C LYS A 6 -18.25 25.94 -18.46
N GLY A 7 -17.98 26.22 -17.19
CA GLY A 7 -18.41 27.41 -16.45
C GLY A 7 -19.04 27.02 -15.13
N ASN A 8 -18.97 27.90 -14.13
CA ASN A 8 -19.56 27.61 -12.83
C ASN A 8 -21.06 27.92 -12.84
N LYS A 9 -21.89 26.93 -12.46
CA LYS A 9 -23.35 27.04 -12.38
C LYS A 9 -23.84 26.37 -11.11
N ALA A 10 -24.79 27.01 -10.42
CA ALA A 10 -25.34 26.45 -9.18
C ALA A 10 -26.29 25.29 -9.48
N THR A 11 -26.17 24.19 -8.72
CA THR A 11 -27.03 23.00 -8.87
C THR A 11 -28.51 23.30 -8.63
N LYS A 12 -28.84 24.31 -7.80
CA LYS A 12 -30.23 24.78 -7.65
C LYS A 12 -30.85 25.28 -8.95
N THR A 13 -30.06 25.82 -9.86
CA THR A 13 -30.52 26.27 -11.18
C THR A 13 -30.87 25.06 -12.04
N GLY A 14 -30.02 24.02 -12.02
CA GLY A 14 -30.29 22.75 -12.70
C GLY A 14 -31.56 22.08 -12.18
N PHE A 15 -31.73 22.01 -10.86
CA PHE A 15 -32.98 21.52 -10.24
C PHE A 15 -34.20 22.26 -10.80
N GLY A 16 -34.21 23.60 -10.75
CA GLY A 16 -35.32 24.41 -11.26
C GLY A 16 -35.61 24.22 -12.74
N GLU A 17 -34.57 24.12 -13.56
CA GLU A 17 -34.68 23.82 -15.00
C GLU A 17 -35.32 22.44 -15.24
N GLY A 18 -34.93 21.44 -14.44
CA GLY A 18 -35.51 20.10 -14.51
C GLY A 18 -36.99 20.05 -14.08
N VAL A 19 -37.35 20.78 -13.01
CA VAL A 19 -38.75 20.92 -12.59
C VAL A 19 -39.59 21.58 -13.69
N LEU A 20 -39.09 22.66 -14.28
CA LEU A 20 -39.77 23.35 -15.38
C LEU A 20 -39.97 22.42 -16.59
N ALA A 21 -38.93 21.70 -17.00
CA ALA A 21 -38.98 20.77 -18.13
C ALA A 21 -40.00 19.63 -17.89
N ALA A 22 -39.99 19.02 -16.70
CA ALA A 22 -40.95 17.99 -16.34
C ALA A 22 -42.39 18.53 -16.32
N ALA A 23 -42.60 19.72 -15.78
CA ALA A 23 -43.90 20.37 -15.70
C ALA A 23 -44.49 20.79 -17.05
N GLN A 24 -43.64 21.04 -18.04
CA GLN A 24 -44.05 21.27 -19.43
C GLN A 24 -44.54 19.97 -20.10
N LYS A 25 -43.94 18.83 -19.73
CA LYS A 25 -44.30 17.50 -20.25
C LYS A 25 -45.51 16.88 -19.55
N ASP A 26 -45.68 17.15 -18.25
CA ASP A 26 -46.78 16.59 -17.45
C ASP A 26 -47.53 17.66 -16.64
N LYS A 27 -48.84 17.76 -16.91
CA LYS A 27 -49.76 18.69 -16.25
C LYS A 27 -50.11 18.29 -14.81
N ARG A 28 -49.79 17.07 -14.40
CA ARG A 28 -49.97 16.58 -13.02
C ARG A 28 -48.95 17.19 -12.06
N VAL A 29 -47.81 17.68 -12.57
CA VAL A 29 -46.77 18.31 -11.77
C VAL A 29 -47.31 19.60 -11.13
N VAL A 30 -47.16 19.72 -9.82
CA VAL A 30 -47.52 20.90 -9.02
C VAL A 30 -46.35 21.28 -8.12
N GLY A 31 -46.11 22.58 -7.94
CA GLY A 31 -45.01 23.09 -7.14
C GLY A 31 -45.48 23.54 -5.76
N LEU A 32 -44.73 23.22 -4.71
CA LEU A 32 -44.95 23.71 -3.36
C LEU A 32 -43.69 24.44 -2.86
N GLY A 33 -43.86 25.64 -2.31
CA GLY A 33 -42.77 26.45 -1.76
C GLY A 33 -43.00 26.82 -0.30
N ALA A 34 -41.90 27.06 0.42
CA ALA A 34 -41.89 27.46 1.83
C ALA A 34 -41.30 28.87 2.05
N ASP A 35 -41.80 29.87 1.32
CA ASP A 35 -41.37 31.29 1.39
C ASP A 35 -39.93 31.61 0.92
N ILE A 36 -39.21 30.61 0.41
CA ILE A 36 -37.83 30.71 -0.09
C ILE A 36 -37.70 30.28 -1.57
N THR A 37 -38.76 30.46 -2.36
CA THR A 37 -38.93 29.97 -3.74
C THR A 37 -37.71 30.20 -4.65
N ASN A 38 -37.14 31.41 -4.63
CA ASN A 38 -35.98 31.76 -5.46
C ASN A 38 -34.69 31.09 -4.97
N SER A 39 -34.54 30.92 -3.65
CA SER A 39 -33.34 30.31 -3.05
C SER A 39 -33.22 28.83 -3.36
N VAL A 40 -34.34 28.16 -3.65
CA VAL A 40 -34.43 26.70 -3.83
C VAL A 40 -34.78 26.27 -5.25
N GLY A 41 -34.67 27.18 -6.23
CA GLY A 41 -34.83 26.87 -7.66
C GLY A 41 -36.27 26.70 -8.15
N MET A 42 -37.28 27.02 -7.32
CA MET A 42 -38.69 26.84 -7.70
C MET A 42 -39.27 28.04 -8.46
N ASN A 43 -38.52 29.12 -8.61
CA ASN A 43 -38.98 30.35 -9.25
C ASN A 43 -39.33 30.16 -10.73
N LEU A 44 -38.53 29.37 -11.46
CA LEU A 44 -38.81 29.07 -12.86
C LEU A 44 -40.17 28.39 -13.06
N PHE A 45 -40.54 27.50 -12.15
CA PHE A 45 -41.86 26.87 -12.16
C PHE A 45 -42.96 27.85 -11.73
N ALA A 46 -42.74 28.61 -10.65
CA ALA A 46 -43.72 29.55 -10.12
C ALA A 46 -44.09 30.64 -11.14
N ASP A 47 -43.11 31.15 -11.88
CA ASP A 47 -43.30 32.17 -12.92
C ASP A 47 -44.03 31.58 -14.15
N ALA A 48 -43.70 30.35 -14.54
CA ALA A 48 -44.28 29.70 -15.72
C ALA A 48 -45.68 29.11 -15.49
N PHE A 49 -45.97 28.65 -14.26
CA PHE A 49 -47.21 27.94 -13.90
C PHE A 49 -47.76 28.43 -12.55
N PRO A 50 -48.10 29.73 -12.41
CA PRO A 50 -48.54 30.31 -11.14
C PRO A 50 -49.81 29.63 -10.59
N GLU A 51 -50.67 29.09 -11.45
CA GLU A 51 -51.88 28.35 -11.08
C GLU A 51 -51.62 26.94 -10.52
N ARG A 52 -50.40 26.42 -10.70
CA ARG A 52 -49.95 25.12 -10.18
C ARG A 52 -48.90 25.24 -9.08
N PHE A 53 -48.60 26.46 -8.65
CA PHE A 53 -47.65 26.74 -7.58
C PHE A 53 -48.37 27.19 -6.31
N PHE A 54 -48.07 26.53 -5.19
CA PHE A 54 -48.68 26.80 -3.90
C PHE A 54 -47.61 27.22 -2.89
N SER A 55 -47.69 28.46 -2.40
CA SER A 55 -46.86 28.90 -1.27
C SER A 55 -47.52 28.49 0.03
N MET A 56 -46.78 27.74 0.84
CA MET A 56 -47.23 27.23 2.14
C MET A 56 -46.77 28.11 3.30
N GLY A 57 -46.05 29.20 3.03
CA GLY A 57 -45.34 29.98 4.04
C GLY A 57 -44.20 29.18 4.70
N ILE A 58 -43.70 29.63 5.85
CA ILE A 58 -42.62 28.96 6.59
C ILE A 58 -43.20 27.79 7.40
N ALA A 59 -43.66 26.75 6.71
CA ALA A 59 -44.39 25.62 7.30
C ALA A 59 -44.08 24.30 6.56
N GLU A 60 -42.82 23.83 6.63
CA GLU A 60 -42.37 22.64 5.88
C GLU A 60 -43.17 21.38 6.21
N GLN A 61 -43.60 21.22 7.47
CA GLN A 61 -44.43 20.09 7.89
C GLN A 61 -45.78 20.07 7.16
N ASP A 62 -46.43 21.23 7.09
CA ASP A 62 -47.72 21.40 6.39
C ASP A 62 -47.56 21.24 4.88
N ALA A 63 -46.45 21.74 4.32
CA ALA A 63 -46.11 21.57 2.91
C ALA A 63 -45.96 20.08 2.53
N VAL A 64 -45.27 19.28 3.33
CA VAL A 64 -45.11 17.84 3.07
C VAL A 64 -46.45 17.09 3.22
N ALA A 65 -47.26 17.41 4.24
CA ALA A 65 -48.57 16.81 4.40
C ALA A 65 -49.51 17.15 3.22
N THR A 66 -49.48 18.40 2.78
CA THR A 66 -50.23 18.87 1.60
C THR A 66 -49.74 18.18 0.33
N ALA A 67 -48.42 18.05 0.14
CA ALA A 67 -47.84 17.31 -0.97
C ALA A 67 -48.33 15.86 -1.01
N ALA A 68 -48.34 15.16 0.14
CA ALA A 68 -48.87 13.80 0.22
C ALA A 68 -50.36 13.73 -0.21
N GLY A 69 -51.20 14.66 0.25
CA GLY A 69 -52.61 14.74 -0.16
C GLY A 69 -52.79 15.00 -1.66
N LEU A 70 -51.96 15.86 -2.25
CA LEU A 70 -51.94 16.13 -3.70
C LEU A 70 -51.51 14.88 -4.48
N ALA A 71 -50.49 14.15 -4.00
CA ALA A 71 -50.04 12.91 -4.62
C ALA A 71 -51.13 11.83 -4.60
N LEU A 72 -51.81 11.64 -3.46
CA LEU A 72 -52.98 10.75 -3.34
C LEU A 72 -54.14 11.15 -4.27
N SER A 73 -54.20 12.42 -4.67
CA SER A 73 -55.19 12.96 -5.61
C SER A 73 -54.73 12.88 -7.09
N GLY A 74 -53.65 12.15 -7.37
CA GLY A 74 -53.14 11.93 -8.73
C GLY A 74 -52.28 13.08 -9.29
N LYS A 75 -51.78 13.97 -8.44
CA LYS A 75 -50.76 14.96 -8.80
C LYS A 75 -49.35 14.43 -8.56
N ILE A 76 -48.35 15.13 -9.08
CA ILE A 76 -46.93 14.89 -8.81
C ILE A 76 -46.39 16.14 -8.12
N PRO A 77 -46.40 16.19 -6.78
CA PRO A 77 -45.96 17.38 -6.06
C PRO A 77 -44.44 17.43 -6.00
N VAL A 78 -43.91 18.60 -6.35
CA VAL A 78 -42.51 18.96 -6.15
C VAL A 78 -42.45 19.99 -5.04
N PHE A 79 -41.96 19.57 -3.88
CA PHE A 79 -41.75 20.44 -2.72
C PHE A 79 -40.26 20.72 -2.56
N SER A 80 -39.85 21.97 -2.40
CA SER A 80 -38.43 22.33 -2.21
C SER A 80 -38.25 23.31 -1.07
N THR A 81 -37.27 23.03 -0.21
CA THR A 81 -36.83 23.87 0.91
C THR A 81 -35.34 23.62 1.16
N TYR A 82 -34.73 24.19 2.20
CA TYR A 82 -33.35 23.85 2.57
C TYR A 82 -33.28 22.44 3.12
N GLY A 83 -32.18 21.72 2.85
CA GLY A 83 -31.98 20.33 3.23
C GLY A 83 -32.13 20.12 4.74
N VAL A 84 -31.64 21.07 5.56
CA VAL A 84 -31.84 21.05 7.01
C VAL A 84 -33.33 21.04 7.37
N PHE A 85 -34.16 21.85 6.69
CA PHE A 85 -35.58 21.94 6.99
C PHE A 85 -36.36 20.74 6.41
N ALA A 86 -36.03 20.30 5.20
CA ALA A 86 -36.59 19.09 4.61
C ALA A 86 -36.31 17.87 5.50
N ALA A 87 -35.04 17.67 5.88
CA ALA A 87 -34.59 16.48 6.59
C ALA A 87 -34.90 16.48 8.08
N HIS A 88 -34.95 17.64 8.74
CA HIS A 88 -35.20 17.68 10.18
C HIS A 88 -36.59 18.19 10.54
N ARG A 89 -37.02 19.34 9.98
CA ARG A 89 -38.30 19.95 10.34
C ARG A 89 -39.48 19.09 9.88
N ALA A 90 -39.42 18.54 8.67
CA ALA A 90 -40.52 17.80 8.05
C ALA A 90 -40.38 16.28 8.09
N ASN A 91 -39.38 15.74 8.81
CA ASN A 91 -39.04 14.32 8.73
C ASN A 91 -40.20 13.37 9.04
N ASP A 92 -40.95 13.63 10.11
CA ASP A 92 -42.07 12.77 10.49
C ASP A 92 -43.17 12.74 9.42
N GLN A 93 -43.45 13.89 8.79
CA GLN A 93 -44.39 13.98 7.68
C GLN A 93 -43.87 13.26 6.44
N ILE A 94 -42.56 13.33 6.14
CA ILE A 94 -41.96 12.56 5.05
C ILE A 94 -42.06 11.06 5.35
N ARG A 95 -41.76 10.64 6.57
CA ARG A 95 -41.81 9.24 6.99
C ARG A 95 -43.23 8.66 6.92
N ILE A 96 -44.19 9.31 7.56
CA ILE A 96 -45.55 8.80 7.72
C ILE A 96 -46.43 9.12 6.50
N SER A 97 -46.47 10.37 6.06
CA SER A 97 -47.41 10.78 5.02
C SER A 97 -46.91 10.40 3.63
N VAL A 98 -45.60 10.44 3.39
CA VAL A 98 -45.02 10.19 2.06
C VAL A 98 -44.51 8.75 1.93
N CYS A 99 -43.54 8.35 2.75
CA CYS A 99 -42.84 7.07 2.61
C CYS A 99 -43.72 5.85 2.91
N TYR A 100 -44.45 5.88 4.02
CA TYR A 100 -45.32 4.77 4.41
C TYR A 100 -46.47 4.55 3.41
N ASN A 101 -47.03 5.64 2.86
CA ASN A 101 -48.05 5.54 1.79
C ASN A 101 -47.45 5.27 0.40
N ASN A 102 -46.11 5.27 0.28
CA ASN A 102 -45.36 5.12 -0.96
C ASN A 102 -45.88 6.04 -2.09
N VAL A 103 -46.19 7.29 -1.76
CA VAL A 103 -46.71 8.24 -2.74
C VAL A 103 -45.59 8.99 -3.44
N HIS A 104 -45.78 9.30 -4.71
CA HIS A 104 -44.78 9.98 -5.52
C HIS A 104 -44.74 11.48 -5.19
N VAL A 105 -43.79 11.86 -4.34
CA VAL A 105 -43.48 13.24 -3.96
C VAL A 105 -41.99 13.44 -4.18
N VAL A 106 -41.64 14.49 -4.94
CA VAL A 106 -40.24 14.87 -5.15
C VAL A 106 -39.90 16.01 -4.20
N ILE A 107 -38.90 15.77 -3.36
CA ILE A 107 -38.46 16.68 -2.30
C ILE A 107 -37.08 17.23 -2.68
N GLY A 108 -37.02 18.53 -2.93
CA GLY A 108 -35.78 19.26 -3.16
C GLY A 108 -35.15 19.69 -1.84
N GLY A 109 -33.96 19.16 -1.55
CA GLY A 109 -33.11 19.56 -0.43
C GLY A 109 -32.01 20.51 -0.89
N ALA A 110 -32.33 21.80 -0.91
CA ALA A 110 -31.37 22.85 -1.29
C ALA A 110 -30.35 23.11 -0.17
N HIS A 111 -29.34 23.95 -0.42
CA HIS A 111 -28.38 24.36 0.62
C HIS A 111 -27.71 23.14 1.30
N ALA A 112 -27.42 22.14 0.48
CA ALA A 112 -26.67 20.98 0.91
C ALA A 112 -25.23 21.34 1.27
N GLY A 113 -24.68 20.67 2.28
CA GLY A 113 -23.25 20.71 2.57
C GLY A 113 -22.77 21.95 3.33
N VAL A 114 -21.47 22.05 3.54
CA VAL A 114 -20.81 23.18 4.21
C VAL A 114 -20.64 24.38 3.27
N SER A 115 -20.64 24.12 1.96
CA SER A 115 -20.53 25.06 0.84
C SER A 115 -21.68 26.06 0.77
N VAL A 116 -22.74 25.91 1.57
CA VAL A 116 -23.72 26.97 1.83
C VAL A 116 -23.03 28.30 2.17
N GLY A 117 -21.94 28.23 2.94
CA GLY A 117 -21.07 29.36 3.21
C GLY A 117 -21.55 30.25 4.37
N PRO A 118 -21.92 31.51 4.12
CA PRO A 118 -22.07 32.52 5.17
C PRO A 118 -23.19 32.25 6.18
N ASP A 119 -24.25 31.54 5.79
CA ASP A 119 -25.39 31.25 6.68
C ASP A 119 -25.03 30.28 7.82
N GLY A 120 -23.92 29.55 7.66
CA GLY A 120 -23.29 28.75 8.71
C GLY A 120 -24.09 27.52 9.14
N ALA A 121 -23.71 26.97 10.31
CA ALA A 121 -24.12 25.66 10.82
C ALA A 121 -25.63 25.39 10.78
N THR A 122 -26.45 26.42 11.01
CA THR A 122 -27.92 26.27 11.09
C THR A 122 -28.57 26.00 9.73
N HIS A 123 -27.85 26.27 8.63
CA HIS A 123 -28.35 26.16 7.25
C HIS A 123 -27.57 25.15 6.41
N GLN A 124 -26.46 24.62 6.94
CA GLN A 124 -25.62 23.62 6.28
C GLN A 124 -26.19 22.22 6.51
N ALA A 125 -26.78 21.61 5.48
CA ALA A 125 -27.34 20.26 5.59
C ALA A 125 -26.24 19.21 5.49
N LEU A 126 -25.82 18.68 6.64
CA LEU A 126 -24.75 17.71 6.76
C LEU A 126 -25.25 16.30 7.15
N GLU A 127 -26.53 16.16 7.50
CA GLU A 127 -27.16 14.91 7.98
C GLU A 127 -28.35 14.46 7.12
N ASP A 128 -28.60 15.17 6.01
CA ASP A 128 -29.79 15.00 5.19
C ASP A 128 -29.79 13.68 4.41
N ILE A 129 -28.63 13.26 3.89
CA ILE A 129 -28.49 11.95 3.22
C ILE A 129 -28.78 10.84 4.23
N THR A 130 -28.19 10.88 5.42
CA THR A 130 -28.43 9.86 6.46
C THR A 130 -29.91 9.77 6.80
N THR A 131 -30.55 10.92 7.02
CA THR A 131 -31.95 10.97 7.43
C THR A 131 -32.89 10.42 6.35
N MET A 132 -32.64 10.76 5.09
CA MET A 132 -33.49 10.30 3.98
C MET A 132 -33.21 8.84 3.59
N ARG A 133 -31.95 8.40 3.64
CA ARG A 133 -31.53 7.05 3.23
C ARG A 133 -32.16 5.97 4.11
N VAL A 134 -32.35 6.21 5.39
CA VAL A 134 -32.95 5.23 6.31
C VAL A 134 -34.46 5.05 6.12
N LEU A 135 -35.14 5.99 5.44
CA LEU A 135 -36.59 5.91 5.23
C LEU A 135 -36.93 4.85 4.16
N PRO A 136 -37.85 3.90 4.43
CA PRO A 136 -38.30 2.93 3.43
C PRO A 136 -38.87 3.60 2.19
N ASN A 137 -38.77 2.94 1.04
CA ASN A 137 -39.25 3.41 -0.29
C ASN A 137 -38.57 4.67 -0.86
N MET A 138 -37.86 5.46 -0.03
CA MET A 138 -37.18 6.67 -0.48
C MET A 138 -36.06 6.38 -1.48
N THR A 139 -36.04 7.15 -2.57
CA THR A 139 -34.91 7.28 -3.49
C THR A 139 -34.12 8.54 -3.14
N VAL A 140 -32.79 8.45 -3.05
CA VAL A 140 -31.91 9.56 -2.63
C VAL A 140 -30.89 9.85 -3.73
N ILE A 141 -30.97 11.06 -4.30
CA ILE A 141 -30.17 11.50 -5.44
C ILE A 141 -29.38 12.77 -5.06
N SER A 142 -28.11 12.83 -5.45
CA SER A 142 -27.20 13.95 -5.22
C SER A 142 -26.38 14.21 -6.50
N PRO A 143 -26.94 14.95 -7.48
CA PRO A 143 -26.29 15.25 -8.75
C PRO A 143 -24.98 16.03 -8.58
N CYS A 144 -24.00 15.77 -9.43
CA CYS A 144 -22.66 16.34 -9.29
C CYS A 144 -22.50 17.79 -9.78
N ASP A 145 -23.33 18.23 -10.72
CA ASP A 145 -23.33 19.59 -11.26
C ASP A 145 -24.73 20.03 -11.73
N ALA A 146 -24.83 21.24 -12.29
CA ALA A 146 -26.11 21.80 -12.70
C ALA A 146 -26.73 21.05 -13.89
N THR A 147 -25.93 20.60 -14.85
CA THR A 147 -26.40 19.81 -15.98
C THR A 147 -27.00 18.48 -15.52
N GLN A 148 -26.28 17.73 -14.68
CA GLN A 148 -26.77 16.49 -14.10
C GLN A 148 -27.98 16.72 -13.18
N ALA A 149 -28.04 17.84 -12.45
CA ALA A 149 -29.19 18.16 -11.60
C ALA A 149 -30.48 18.36 -12.40
N LYS A 150 -30.40 19.00 -13.58
CA LYS A 150 -31.54 19.14 -14.50
C LYS A 150 -32.04 17.78 -14.96
N ILE A 151 -31.14 16.92 -15.46
CA ILE A 151 -31.48 15.58 -15.95
C ILE A 151 -32.06 14.72 -14.82
N ALA A 152 -31.39 14.69 -13.66
CA ALA A 152 -31.81 13.91 -12.51
C ALA A 152 -33.20 14.34 -12.00
N THR A 153 -33.46 15.64 -11.94
CA THR A 153 -34.75 16.17 -11.48
C THR A 153 -35.87 15.87 -12.44
N GLU A 154 -35.65 16.08 -13.74
CA GLU A 154 -36.64 15.77 -14.76
C GLU A 154 -37.01 14.28 -14.75
N LYS A 155 -36.00 13.40 -14.73
CA LYS A 155 -36.22 11.95 -14.67
C LYS A 155 -36.87 11.51 -13.37
N ALA A 156 -36.47 12.06 -12.24
CA ALA A 156 -37.10 11.75 -10.95
C ALA A 156 -38.59 12.06 -10.94
N ILE A 157 -39.03 13.14 -11.60
CA ILE A 157 -40.45 13.53 -11.65
C ILE A 157 -41.24 12.68 -12.66
N LEU A 158 -40.63 12.28 -13.76
CA LEU A 158 -41.33 11.64 -14.88
C LEU A 158 -41.22 10.10 -14.89
N GLU A 159 -40.16 9.55 -14.31
CA GLU A 159 -39.77 8.14 -14.46
C GLU A 159 -39.74 7.38 -13.13
N CYS A 160 -39.62 8.04 -11.98
CA CYS A 160 -39.64 7.35 -10.69
C CYS A 160 -41.04 7.10 -10.17
N ASP A 161 -41.17 6.02 -9.40
CA ASP A 161 -42.31 5.75 -8.54
C ASP A 161 -41.92 5.98 -7.07
N GLY A 162 -42.87 6.47 -6.27
CA GLY A 162 -42.69 6.66 -4.84
C GLY A 162 -41.84 7.88 -4.45
N PRO A 163 -41.44 7.99 -3.18
CA PRO A 163 -40.76 9.17 -2.63
C PRO A 163 -39.36 9.38 -3.22
N VAL A 164 -39.03 10.62 -3.57
CA VAL A 164 -37.68 10.99 -4.04
C VAL A 164 -37.17 12.20 -3.27
N TYR A 165 -35.91 12.14 -2.82
CA TYR A 165 -35.16 13.27 -2.29
C TYR A 165 -34.00 13.62 -3.23
N ILE A 166 -33.93 14.88 -3.66
CA ILE A 166 -32.87 15.40 -4.53
C ILE A 166 -32.10 16.47 -3.77
N ARG A 167 -30.84 16.16 -3.46
CA ARG A 167 -29.91 17.03 -2.73
C ARG A 167 -29.17 17.95 -3.69
N PHE A 168 -29.15 19.26 -3.43
CA PHE A 168 -28.40 20.20 -4.26
C PHE A 168 -27.89 21.42 -3.47
N GLY A 169 -26.74 21.95 -3.89
CA GLY A 169 -26.10 23.10 -3.25
C GLY A 169 -26.54 24.47 -3.76
N ARG A 170 -26.16 25.49 -2.99
CA ARG A 170 -26.46 26.92 -3.21
C ARG A 170 -25.47 27.58 -4.17
N GLU A 171 -24.18 27.29 -3.98
CA GLU A 171 -23.07 27.96 -4.66
C GLU A 171 -22.90 27.50 -6.10
N ALA A 172 -22.28 28.37 -6.90
CA ALA A 172 -21.92 28.04 -8.27
C ALA A 172 -20.69 27.14 -8.27
N VAL A 173 -20.84 25.92 -8.79
CA VAL A 173 -19.78 24.92 -8.89
C VAL A 173 -19.46 24.63 -10.35
N PRO A 174 -18.30 24.06 -10.67
CA PRO A 174 -17.97 23.62 -12.03
C PRO A 174 -19.09 22.79 -12.66
N ASP A 175 -19.49 23.13 -13.88
CA ASP A 175 -20.47 22.38 -14.68
C ASP A 175 -19.75 21.68 -15.82
N PHE A 176 -19.75 20.34 -15.81
CA PHE A 176 -18.77 19.56 -16.59
C PHE A 176 -19.37 18.32 -17.26
N THR A 177 -20.52 17.82 -16.80
CA THR A 177 -21.24 16.70 -17.43
C THR A 177 -21.94 17.14 -18.72
N ASP A 178 -22.03 16.24 -19.71
CA ASP A 178 -22.72 16.52 -20.97
C ASP A 178 -24.23 16.31 -20.83
N GLU A 179 -25.06 17.11 -21.53
CA GLU A 179 -26.52 16.93 -21.52
C GLU A 179 -26.96 15.58 -22.13
N ASN A 180 -26.12 15.00 -23.00
CA ASN A 180 -26.36 13.71 -23.66
C ASN A 180 -25.67 12.54 -22.95
N GLN A 181 -24.98 12.78 -21.82
CA GLN A 181 -24.36 11.71 -21.06
C GLN A 181 -25.44 10.80 -20.48
N ASP A 182 -25.28 9.49 -20.64
CA ASP A 182 -26.23 8.50 -20.12
C ASP A 182 -26.38 8.65 -18.61
N PHE A 183 -27.64 8.79 -18.16
CA PHE A 183 -28.00 8.93 -16.75
C PHE A 183 -29.18 8.01 -16.44
N GLU A 184 -29.00 7.16 -15.44
CA GLU A 184 -30.03 6.23 -14.96
C GLU A 184 -30.02 6.24 -13.42
N ILE A 185 -31.18 6.46 -12.80
CA ILE A 185 -31.30 6.49 -11.34
C ILE A 185 -30.99 5.08 -10.80
N GLY A 186 -30.04 4.99 -9.88
CA GLY A 186 -29.54 3.72 -9.34
C GLY A 186 -28.35 3.10 -10.08
N LYS A 187 -27.86 3.72 -11.15
CA LYS A 187 -26.65 3.31 -11.86
C LYS A 187 -25.59 4.40 -11.81
N ALA A 188 -24.47 4.13 -11.15
CA ALA A 188 -23.39 5.09 -10.98
C ALA A 188 -22.51 5.19 -12.23
N GLN A 189 -21.76 6.28 -12.33
CA GLN A 189 -20.98 6.60 -13.52
C GLN A 189 -19.47 6.49 -13.24
N LEU A 190 -18.75 5.78 -14.11
CA LEU A 190 -17.28 5.79 -14.13
C LEU A 190 -16.79 7.08 -14.79
N MET A 191 -16.28 8.01 -13.99
CA MET A 191 -15.82 9.32 -14.47
C MET A 191 -14.37 9.31 -14.93
N ARG A 192 -13.54 8.46 -14.29
CA ARG A 192 -12.15 8.25 -14.64
C ARG A 192 -11.73 6.84 -14.24
N ASP A 193 -10.98 6.17 -15.10
CA ASP A 193 -10.40 4.86 -14.77
C ASP A 193 -9.07 4.98 -14.02
N GLY A 194 -8.70 3.92 -13.30
CA GLY A 194 -7.49 3.84 -12.47
C GLY A 194 -7.33 2.46 -11.83
N THR A 195 -6.14 2.20 -11.30
CA THR A 195 -5.72 0.85 -10.86
C THR A 195 -5.21 0.76 -9.43
N ASP A 196 -4.78 1.87 -8.83
CA ASP A 196 -4.24 1.85 -7.46
C ASP A 196 -5.35 2.02 -6.43
N ILE A 197 -6.19 3.04 -6.57
CA ILE A 197 -7.28 3.37 -5.63
C ILE A 197 -8.55 3.78 -6.37
N THR A 198 -9.69 3.72 -5.68
CA THR A 198 -10.97 4.27 -6.15
C THR A 198 -11.48 5.35 -5.21
N LEU A 199 -11.82 6.52 -5.76
CA LEU A 199 -12.64 7.55 -5.12
C LEU A 199 -14.10 7.37 -5.55
N VAL A 200 -14.98 7.04 -4.61
CA VAL A 200 -16.44 6.99 -4.80
C VAL A 200 -17.01 8.29 -4.23
N ALA A 201 -17.42 9.20 -5.09
CA ALA A 201 -17.85 10.54 -4.71
C ALA A 201 -19.31 10.80 -5.06
N THR A 202 -19.94 11.78 -4.41
CA THR A 202 -21.30 12.23 -4.70
C THR A 202 -21.43 13.74 -4.63
N GLY A 203 -22.35 14.31 -5.40
CA GLY A 203 -22.57 15.75 -5.41
C GLY A 203 -21.33 16.53 -5.88
N HIS A 204 -21.11 17.70 -5.28
CA HIS A 204 -20.03 18.62 -5.66
C HIS A 204 -18.63 17.99 -5.51
N GLU A 205 -18.48 17.02 -4.61
CA GLU A 205 -17.22 16.28 -4.38
C GLU A 205 -16.73 15.48 -5.58
N VAL A 206 -17.59 15.21 -6.57
CA VAL A 206 -17.16 14.50 -7.79
C VAL A 206 -16.14 15.32 -8.57
N TRP A 207 -16.34 16.65 -8.65
CA TRP A 207 -15.38 17.53 -9.31
C TRP A 207 -14.07 17.59 -8.54
N GLU A 208 -14.14 17.82 -7.22
CA GLU A 208 -12.96 17.85 -6.36
C GLU A 208 -12.20 16.51 -6.38
N SER A 209 -12.92 15.38 -6.50
CA SER A 209 -12.33 14.06 -6.67
C SER A 209 -11.63 13.88 -8.02
N LEU A 210 -12.16 14.44 -9.11
CA LEU A 210 -11.46 14.43 -10.41
C LEU A 210 -10.16 15.24 -10.33
N GLU A 211 -10.21 16.43 -9.75
CA GLU A 211 -9.03 17.28 -9.54
C GLU A 211 -8.00 16.60 -8.62
N ALA A 212 -8.44 16.01 -7.51
CA ALA A 212 -7.59 15.22 -6.62
C ALA A 212 -6.93 14.05 -7.36
N ALA A 213 -7.69 13.36 -8.21
CA ALA A 213 -7.20 12.24 -8.99
C ALA A 213 -6.11 12.66 -10.00
N HIS A 214 -6.16 13.90 -10.50
CA HIS A 214 -5.08 14.50 -11.31
C HIS A 214 -3.85 14.85 -10.47
N MET A 215 -4.03 15.44 -9.29
CA MET A 215 -2.93 15.72 -8.36
C MET A 215 -2.21 14.44 -7.93
N LEU A 216 -2.96 13.37 -7.64
CA LEU A 216 -2.45 12.05 -7.29
C LEU A 216 -1.71 11.35 -8.44
N GLU A 217 -2.12 11.57 -9.69
CA GLU A 217 -1.42 11.04 -10.87
C GLU A 217 0.00 11.61 -10.99
N HIS A 218 0.20 12.89 -10.67
CA HIS A 218 1.52 13.51 -10.59
C HIS A 218 2.42 12.91 -9.50
N LEU A 219 1.81 12.24 -8.51
CA LEU A 219 2.50 11.49 -7.45
C LEU A 219 2.67 10.00 -7.81
N GLY A 220 2.25 9.58 -9.00
CA GLY A 220 2.33 8.20 -9.46
C GLY A 220 1.22 7.29 -8.94
N ILE A 221 0.09 7.85 -8.52
CA ILE A 221 -1.06 7.12 -7.98
C ILE A 221 -2.21 7.11 -9.01
N SER A 222 -2.44 5.95 -9.63
CA SER A 222 -3.51 5.72 -10.59
C SER A 222 -4.88 5.66 -9.89
N THR A 223 -5.67 6.71 -10.03
CA THR A 223 -6.88 6.91 -9.23
C THR A 223 -8.15 6.84 -10.08
N ARG A 224 -8.99 5.83 -9.81
CA ARG A 224 -10.33 5.71 -10.38
C ARG A 224 -11.28 6.67 -9.68
N VAL A 225 -12.23 7.27 -10.42
CA VAL A 225 -13.26 8.15 -9.87
C VAL A 225 -14.64 7.67 -10.33
N ILE A 226 -15.52 7.44 -9.37
CA ILE A 226 -16.92 7.03 -9.57
C ILE A 226 -17.84 8.12 -9.04
N ASN A 227 -18.78 8.58 -9.85
CA ASN A 227 -19.89 9.42 -9.43
C ASN A 227 -21.06 8.53 -8.98
N MET A 228 -21.25 8.42 -7.68
CA MET A 228 -22.38 7.74 -7.04
C MET A 228 -23.53 8.72 -6.80
N HIS A 229 -24.08 9.27 -7.89
CA HIS A 229 -25.15 10.28 -7.81
C HIS A 229 -26.46 9.74 -7.21
N THR A 230 -26.65 8.43 -7.17
CA THR A 230 -27.77 7.79 -6.46
C THR A 230 -27.22 7.05 -5.25
N ILE A 231 -27.52 7.55 -4.06
CA ILE A 231 -27.08 6.93 -2.79
C ILE A 231 -28.04 5.80 -2.40
N LYS A 232 -29.31 5.93 -2.79
CA LYS A 232 -30.33 4.91 -2.59
C LYS A 232 -31.28 4.89 -3.79
N PRO A 233 -31.41 3.77 -4.51
CA PRO A 233 -30.62 2.54 -4.39
C PRO A 233 -29.15 2.75 -4.77
N LEU A 234 -28.25 2.03 -4.09
CA LEU A 234 -26.80 2.07 -4.34
C LEU A 234 -26.44 1.12 -5.49
N ASP A 235 -25.52 1.53 -6.37
CA ASP A 235 -25.02 0.66 -7.45
C ASP A 235 -23.91 -0.28 -6.94
N GLY A 236 -24.30 -1.49 -6.55
CA GLY A 236 -23.37 -2.50 -6.06
C GLY A 236 -22.45 -3.12 -7.13
N GLU A 237 -22.86 -3.12 -8.40
CA GLU A 237 -22.09 -3.79 -9.47
C GLU A 237 -20.78 -3.04 -9.74
N ILE A 238 -20.85 -1.71 -9.85
CA ILE A 238 -19.65 -0.88 -10.06
C ILE A 238 -18.73 -0.89 -8.83
N LEU A 239 -19.29 -0.98 -7.63
CA LEU A 239 -18.51 -1.05 -6.38
C LEU A 239 -17.73 -2.37 -6.30
N LYS A 240 -18.37 -3.49 -6.64
CA LYS A 240 -17.70 -4.78 -6.72
C LYS A 240 -16.54 -4.74 -7.72
N LYS A 241 -16.78 -4.22 -8.93
CA LYS A 241 -15.73 -4.02 -9.93
C LYS A 241 -14.60 -3.12 -9.44
N ALA A 242 -14.90 -2.08 -8.66
CA ALA A 242 -13.89 -1.21 -8.07
C ALA A 242 -13.02 -1.94 -7.03
N ALA A 243 -13.61 -2.80 -6.20
CA ALA A 243 -12.88 -3.60 -5.25
C ALA A 243 -12.03 -4.70 -5.91
N ASP A 244 -12.49 -5.26 -7.03
CA ASP A 244 -11.73 -6.25 -7.80
C ASP A 244 -10.52 -5.61 -8.53
N ASP A 245 -10.70 -4.42 -9.09
CA ASP A 245 -9.70 -3.77 -9.94
C ASP A 245 -8.71 -2.86 -9.19
N THR A 246 -9.06 -2.41 -7.98
CA THR A 246 -8.27 -1.42 -7.22
C THR A 246 -8.02 -1.89 -5.80
N ARG A 247 -7.01 -1.31 -5.15
CA ARG A 247 -6.50 -1.82 -3.88
C ARG A 247 -7.20 -1.25 -2.66
N LEU A 248 -7.62 0.03 -2.74
CA LEU A 248 -8.23 0.76 -1.64
C LEU A 248 -9.43 1.56 -2.14
N ILE A 249 -10.47 1.64 -1.31
CA ILE A 249 -11.67 2.42 -1.59
C ILE A 249 -11.73 3.61 -0.64
N PHE A 250 -11.93 4.80 -1.20
CA PHE A 250 -12.23 6.02 -0.48
C PHE A 250 -13.60 6.51 -0.90
N THR A 251 -14.43 6.92 0.07
CA THR A 251 -15.65 7.67 -0.22
C THR A 251 -15.42 9.15 0.03
N VAL A 252 -16.01 10.01 -0.80
CA VAL A 252 -15.91 11.46 -0.67
C VAL A 252 -17.31 12.07 -0.71
N GLU A 253 -17.70 12.72 0.39
CA GLU A 253 -19.02 13.34 0.50
C GLU A 253 -18.96 14.66 1.31
N GLU A 254 -19.69 15.66 0.83
CA GLU A 254 -19.89 16.91 1.56
C GLU A 254 -20.98 16.76 2.62
N HIS A 255 -20.83 15.80 3.53
CA HIS A 255 -21.84 15.34 4.48
C HIS A 255 -21.12 14.67 5.68
N GLN A 256 -21.81 14.46 6.82
CA GLN A 256 -21.27 13.65 7.92
C GLN A 256 -20.81 12.29 7.39
N VAL A 257 -19.60 11.86 7.77
CA VAL A 257 -19.12 10.52 7.39
C VAL A 257 -20.02 9.41 7.94
N ALA A 258 -20.77 9.68 9.00
CA ALA A 258 -21.72 8.76 9.62
C ALA A 258 -23.04 8.70 8.86
N GLY A 259 -23.34 7.52 8.30
CA GLY A 259 -24.64 7.20 7.71
C GLY A 259 -24.88 7.71 6.28
N GLY A 260 -24.01 8.57 5.74
CA GLY A 260 -24.06 9.09 4.38
C GLY A 260 -23.60 8.07 3.32
N LEU A 261 -22.95 8.56 2.25
CA LEU A 261 -22.38 7.73 1.19
C LEU A 261 -21.36 6.73 1.75
N GLY A 262 -20.45 7.19 2.60
CA GLY A 262 -19.43 6.37 3.25
C GLY A 262 -20.03 5.25 4.10
N GLY A 263 -21.15 5.54 4.77
CA GLY A 263 -21.93 4.52 5.49
C GLY A 263 -22.52 3.48 4.54
N ALA A 264 -23.21 3.92 3.49
CA ALA A 264 -23.85 3.03 2.52
C ALA A 264 -22.85 2.12 1.79
N VAL A 265 -21.70 2.66 1.37
CA VAL A 265 -20.63 1.90 0.72
C VAL A 265 -19.97 0.91 1.68
N ALA A 266 -19.73 1.31 2.93
CA ALA A 266 -19.18 0.41 3.94
C ALA A 266 -20.15 -0.74 4.27
N GLU A 267 -21.45 -0.45 4.43
CA GLU A 267 -22.50 -1.45 4.61
C GLU A 267 -22.49 -2.48 3.46
N PHE A 268 -22.48 -2.00 2.20
CA PHE A 268 -22.40 -2.87 1.02
C PHE A 268 -21.17 -3.79 1.03
N PHE A 269 -19.98 -3.24 1.27
CA PHE A 269 -18.75 -4.05 1.25
C PHE A 269 -18.67 -5.04 2.41
N CYS A 270 -19.17 -4.68 3.60
CA CYS A 270 -19.22 -5.60 4.73
C CYS A 270 -20.06 -6.85 4.41
N GLU A 271 -21.15 -6.70 3.68
CA GLU A 271 -22.06 -7.80 3.35
C GLU A 271 -21.66 -8.58 2.09
N ASN A 272 -21.03 -7.93 1.11
CA ASN A 272 -20.86 -8.51 -0.23
C ASN A 272 -19.41 -8.78 -0.64
N HIS A 273 -18.45 -7.93 -0.22
CA HIS A 273 -17.04 -8.03 -0.63
C HIS A 273 -16.11 -7.26 0.33
N PRO A 274 -15.73 -7.85 1.48
CA PRO A 274 -15.00 -7.13 2.53
C PRO A 274 -13.68 -6.52 2.02
N ILE A 275 -13.61 -5.20 2.03
CA ILE A 275 -12.43 -4.39 1.67
C ILE A 275 -12.34 -3.19 2.61
N ARG A 276 -11.14 -2.65 2.80
CA ARG A 276 -10.94 -1.43 3.58
C ARG A 276 -11.58 -0.25 2.85
N VAL A 277 -12.49 0.45 3.54
CA VAL A 277 -13.14 1.68 3.07
C VAL A 277 -12.71 2.84 3.98
N TYR A 278 -12.10 3.86 3.40
CA TYR A 278 -11.82 5.12 4.08
C TYR A 278 -12.90 6.15 3.73
N ARG A 279 -13.34 6.93 4.72
CA ARG A 279 -14.41 7.91 4.55
C ARG A 279 -13.84 9.31 4.67
N ILE A 280 -14.06 10.12 3.65
CA ILE A 280 -13.73 11.54 3.58
C ILE A 280 -15.06 12.30 3.57
N GLY A 281 -15.26 13.14 4.57
CA GLY A 281 -16.48 13.88 4.82
C GLY A 281 -16.34 14.68 6.12
N MET A 282 -17.44 15.17 6.66
CA MET A 282 -17.46 15.88 7.94
C MET A 282 -17.24 14.90 9.10
N ASP A 283 -16.24 15.20 9.94
CA ASP A 283 -15.83 14.37 11.07
C ASP A 283 -16.60 14.79 12.35
N ASP A 284 -17.86 14.36 12.46
CA ASP A 284 -18.75 14.52 13.64
C ASP A 284 -18.72 15.94 14.24
N CYS A 285 -18.90 16.94 13.37
CA CYS A 285 -18.96 18.34 13.77
C CYS A 285 -19.94 19.12 12.89
N PHE A 286 -20.45 20.22 13.43
CA PHE A 286 -21.17 21.21 12.65
C PHE A 286 -20.19 22.00 11.77
N GLY A 287 -20.71 22.55 10.67
CA GLY A 287 -19.98 23.54 9.89
C GLY A 287 -19.98 24.92 10.57
N GLU A 288 -19.52 25.94 9.85
CA GLU A 288 -19.36 27.30 10.36
C GLU A 288 -19.69 28.33 9.28
N SER A 289 -19.88 29.59 9.65
CA SER A 289 -20.03 30.68 8.69
C SER A 289 -18.69 31.02 8.03
N GLY A 290 -18.68 31.10 6.70
CA GLY A 290 -17.48 31.45 5.94
C GLY A 290 -17.73 31.51 4.44
N GLN A 291 -16.69 31.82 3.67
CA GLN A 291 -16.73 31.62 2.22
C GLN A 291 -16.72 30.13 1.92
N ALA A 292 -17.54 29.67 0.97
CA ALA A 292 -17.72 28.25 0.67
C ALA A 292 -16.38 27.53 0.41
N SER A 293 -15.53 28.07 -0.45
CA SER A 293 -14.21 27.51 -0.74
C SER A 293 -13.28 27.46 0.49
N ALA A 294 -13.35 28.45 1.37
CA ALA A 294 -12.57 28.46 2.61
C ALA A 294 -13.06 27.40 3.59
N LEU A 295 -14.37 27.12 3.62
CA LEU A 295 -14.93 26.05 4.44
C LEU A 295 -14.57 24.67 3.86
N MET A 296 -14.72 24.46 2.54
CA MET A 296 -14.29 23.22 1.89
C MET A 296 -12.82 22.91 2.19
N HIS A 297 -11.94 23.91 2.06
CA HIS A 297 -10.53 23.77 2.42
C HIS A 297 -10.32 23.45 3.91
N LYS A 298 -10.98 24.19 4.81
CA LYS A 298 -10.88 24.01 6.27
C LYS A 298 -11.27 22.59 6.71
N PHE A 299 -12.34 22.04 6.12
CA PHE A 299 -12.82 20.70 6.43
C PHE A 299 -12.16 19.60 5.57
N GLY A 300 -11.23 19.97 4.69
CA GLY A 300 -10.47 19.00 3.87
C GLY A 300 -11.30 18.32 2.78
N LEU A 301 -12.33 19.01 2.28
CA LEU A 301 -13.25 18.58 1.23
C LEU A 301 -12.94 19.20 -0.14
N ASP A 302 -11.87 19.98 -0.25
CA ASP A 302 -11.33 20.38 -1.55
C ASP A 302 -10.35 19.31 -2.10
N ALA A 303 -9.97 19.42 -3.36
CA ALA A 303 -9.05 18.49 -4.02
C ALA A 303 -7.74 18.27 -3.22
N ALA A 304 -7.19 19.34 -2.65
CA ALA A 304 -5.99 19.27 -1.82
C ALA A 304 -6.24 18.50 -0.50
N GLY A 305 -7.38 18.72 0.16
CA GLY A 305 -7.83 17.98 1.32
C GLY A 305 -8.00 16.49 1.03
N ILE A 306 -8.66 16.15 -0.08
CA ILE A 306 -8.83 14.77 -0.54
C ILE A 306 -7.48 14.10 -0.76
N VAL A 307 -6.55 14.75 -1.49
CA VAL A 307 -5.19 14.25 -1.70
C VAL A 307 -4.48 14.00 -0.38
N ASN A 308 -4.53 14.95 0.56
CA ASN A 308 -3.90 14.82 1.86
C ASN A 308 -4.48 13.64 2.66
N ARG A 309 -5.80 13.44 2.65
CA ARG A 309 -6.46 12.30 3.30
C ARG A 309 -6.03 10.99 2.67
N VAL A 310 -6.01 10.90 1.34
CA VAL A 310 -5.54 9.71 0.61
C VAL A 310 -4.10 9.38 0.98
N LEU A 311 -3.18 10.36 0.92
CA LEU A 311 -1.76 10.14 1.23
C LEU A 311 -1.54 9.76 2.69
N ASN A 312 -2.28 10.37 3.62
CA ASN A 312 -2.21 10.04 5.05
C ASN A 312 -2.63 8.59 5.31
N GLU A 313 -3.73 8.13 4.70
CA GLU A 313 -4.22 6.78 4.94
C GLU A 313 -3.41 5.72 4.19
N VAL A 314 -2.95 5.99 2.97
CA VAL A 314 -2.00 5.09 2.31
C VAL A 314 -0.69 5.00 3.08
N GLY A 315 -0.27 6.08 3.75
CA GLY A 315 0.91 6.07 4.62
C GLY A 315 0.76 5.28 5.92
N LYS A 316 -0.47 5.07 6.42
CA LYS A 316 -0.76 4.34 7.68
C LYS A 316 -0.91 2.83 7.49
N ASP A 317 -1.37 2.39 6.32
CA ASP A 317 -1.57 0.96 6.01
C ASP A 317 -0.27 0.33 5.48
N ASP A 318 0.76 0.17 6.31
CA ASP A 318 2.01 -0.59 6.07
C ASP A 318 2.55 -0.56 4.60
N LEU A 319 2.37 0.59 3.96
CA LEU A 319 2.87 1.01 2.66
C LEU A 319 3.45 2.42 2.85
N SER A 320 4.16 2.60 3.95
CA SER A 320 4.80 3.86 4.33
C SER A 320 6.00 4.11 3.43
N LEU A 321 5.73 4.68 2.26
CA LEU A 321 6.53 5.58 1.43
C LEU A 321 6.03 5.45 -0.01
N PHE A 322 5.05 6.27 -0.40
CA PHE A 322 4.86 6.61 -1.82
C PHE A 322 6.08 7.41 -2.29
N ILE A 323 7.20 6.73 -2.48
CA ILE A 323 8.33 7.29 -3.19
C ILE A 323 8.14 6.87 -4.65
N PRO A 324 8.09 7.82 -5.59
CA PRO A 324 7.83 7.51 -6.99
C PRO A 324 8.82 6.46 -7.50
N LYS A 325 8.37 5.55 -8.37
CA LYS A 325 9.29 4.60 -9.04
C LYS A 325 10.40 5.40 -9.72
N LEU A 326 11.63 5.25 -9.24
CA LEU A 326 12.78 6.04 -9.72
C LEU A 326 13.34 5.53 -11.08
N GLY A 327 12.61 4.63 -11.74
CA GLY A 327 12.92 4.14 -13.09
C GLY A 327 14.27 3.43 -13.20
N LYS A 328 14.58 2.55 -12.23
CA LYS A 328 15.87 1.84 -12.14
C LYS A 328 15.74 0.39 -12.61
N PRO A 329 16.85 -0.25 -13.04
CA PRO A 329 16.84 -1.67 -13.42
C PRO A 329 16.73 -2.62 -12.22
N PHE A 330 16.64 -2.08 -11.00
CA PHE A 330 16.39 -2.82 -9.76
C PHE A 330 15.13 -2.30 -9.07
N SER A 331 14.50 -3.15 -8.26
CA SER A 331 13.36 -2.73 -7.42
C SER A 331 13.82 -1.75 -6.34
N THR A 332 13.27 -0.54 -6.29
CA THR A 332 13.55 0.39 -5.18
C THR A 332 12.90 -0.06 -3.86
N TYR A 333 11.89 -0.93 -3.94
CA TYR A 333 11.16 -1.49 -2.78
C TYR A 333 11.09 -3.02 -2.92
N PRO A 334 12.20 -3.75 -2.67
CA PRO A 334 12.13 -5.21 -2.59
C PRO A 334 11.08 -5.64 -1.57
N LYS A 335 10.19 -6.58 -1.94
CA LYS A 335 9.12 -7.08 -1.06
C LYS A 335 9.62 -8.03 0.04
N GLY A 336 10.90 -8.38 0.01
CA GLY A 336 11.56 -9.35 0.87
C GLY A 336 13.01 -9.54 0.46
N LEU A 337 13.70 -10.46 1.12
CA LEU A 337 15.04 -10.89 0.72
C LEU A 337 15.00 -11.55 -0.67
N TYR A 338 16.09 -11.44 -1.41
CA TYR A 338 16.20 -12.11 -2.71
C TYR A 338 16.36 -13.62 -2.52
N THR A 339 16.01 -14.37 -3.55
CA THR A 339 16.41 -15.78 -3.70
C THR A 339 17.26 -15.89 -4.95
N TYR A 340 17.98 -17.01 -5.09
CA TYR A 340 18.72 -17.30 -6.33
C TYR A 340 17.82 -17.21 -7.57
N LYS A 341 16.55 -17.64 -7.49
CA LYS A 341 15.60 -17.55 -8.60
C LYS A 341 15.36 -16.12 -9.07
N VAL A 342 15.35 -15.16 -8.15
CA VAL A 342 15.13 -13.74 -8.49
C VAL A 342 16.39 -13.13 -9.07
N LEU A 343 17.56 -13.35 -8.45
CA LEU A 343 18.83 -12.79 -8.92
C LEU A 343 19.24 -13.36 -10.28
N TYR A 344 19.10 -14.67 -10.45
CA TYR A 344 19.41 -15.36 -11.71
C TYR A 344 18.23 -15.41 -12.68
N ASN A 345 17.19 -14.58 -12.49
CA ASN A 345 16.08 -14.53 -13.43
C ASN A 345 16.58 -14.14 -14.84
N GLY A 346 16.31 -15.00 -15.82
CA GLY A 346 16.81 -14.88 -17.20
C GLY A 346 18.13 -15.61 -17.48
N TYR A 347 18.72 -16.30 -16.50
CA TYR A 347 19.84 -17.22 -16.70
C TYR A 347 19.34 -18.63 -17.00
N ASP A 348 19.76 -19.19 -18.13
CA ASP A 348 19.64 -20.60 -18.48
C ASP A 348 21.00 -21.27 -18.30
N TYR A 349 21.11 -22.21 -17.36
CA TYR A 349 22.37 -22.89 -17.08
C TYR A 349 22.80 -23.88 -18.19
N HIS A 350 21.94 -24.13 -19.18
CA HIS A 350 22.32 -24.82 -20.42
C HIS A 350 22.93 -23.88 -21.47
N ASP A 351 22.76 -22.56 -21.33
CA ASP A 351 23.33 -21.53 -22.17
C ASP A 351 24.00 -20.43 -21.31
N GLU A 352 25.28 -20.61 -21.00
CA GLU A 352 26.02 -19.71 -20.11
C GLU A 352 26.07 -18.25 -20.59
N SER A 353 25.88 -17.99 -21.89
CA SER A 353 25.84 -16.63 -22.45
C SER A 353 24.69 -15.79 -21.87
N THR A 354 23.62 -16.45 -21.41
CA THR A 354 22.47 -15.78 -20.80
C THR A 354 22.78 -15.12 -19.46
N TYR A 355 23.89 -15.48 -18.80
CA TYR A 355 24.33 -14.87 -17.54
C TYR A 355 24.50 -13.36 -17.65
N GLU A 356 24.95 -12.86 -18.81
CA GLU A 356 25.12 -11.43 -19.07
C GLU A 356 23.80 -10.66 -19.03
N THR A 357 22.69 -11.36 -19.24
CA THR A 357 21.35 -10.78 -19.34
C THR A 357 20.46 -11.05 -18.12
N CYS A 358 20.95 -11.80 -17.13
CA CYS A 358 20.18 -12.06 -15.92
C CYS A 358 19.99 -10.78 -15.09
N TYR A 359 18.99 -10.79 -14.19
CA TYR A 359 18.66 -9.63 -13.36
C TYR A 359 19.88 -9.11 -12.59
N ASP A 360 20.63 -9.99 -11.94
CA ASP A 360 21.78 -9.59 -11.12
C ASP A 360 22.86 -8.86 -11.93
N THR A 361 23.21 -9.39 -13.11
CA THR A 361 24.21 -8.79 -14.00
C THR A 361 23.73 -7.44 -14.54
N LYS A 362 22.44 -7.28 -14.86
CA LYS A 362 21.88 -5.99 -15.30
C LYS A 362 21.99 -4.92 -14.22
N VAL A 363 21.69 -5.26 -12.97
CA VAL A 363 21.83 -4.32 -11.84
C VAL A 363 23.29 -3.98 -11.59
N TYR A 364 24.19 -4.96 -11.67
CA TYR A 364 25.63 -4.74 -11.53
C TYR A 364 26.19 -3.81 -12.62
N GLN A 365 25.84 -4.04 -13.89
CA GLN A 365 26.25 -3.17 -15.00
C GLN A 365 25.74 -1.74 -14.81
N HIS A 366 24.49 -1.56 -14.38
CA HIS A 366 23.95 -0.25 -14.01
C HIS A 366 24.74 0.40 -12.87
N TYR A 367 25.03 -0.35 -11.81
CA TYR A 367 25.81 0.12 -10.66
C TYR A 367 27.19 0.65 -11.09
N ILE A 368 27.91 -0.09 -11.94
CA ILE A 368 29.21 0.32 -12.50
C ILE A 368 29.06 1.57 -13.37
N ASN A 369 28.05 1.64 -14.24
CA ASN A 369 27.82 2.78 -15.12
C ASN A 369 27.51 4.08 -14.36
N GLN A 370 26.84 3.98 -13.21
CA GLN A 370 26.53 5.13 -12.34
C GLN A 370 27.66 5.47 -11.35
N GLY A 371 28.71 4.65 -11.29
CA GLY A 371 29.82 4.78 -10.36
C GLY A 371 29.55 4.21 -8.96
N LYS A 372 30.63 3.79 -8.30
CA LYS A 372 30.57 3.13 -6.97
C LYS A 372 29.99 4.03 -5.87
N GLN A 373 30.28 5.34 -5.91
CA GLN A 373 29.77 6.29 -4.92
C GLN A 373 28.43 6.92 -5.32
N GLY A 374 28.13 7.03 -6.62
CA GLY A 374 26.93 7.70 -7.14
C GLY A 374 26.87 9.20 -6.76
N HIS A 375 26.50 10.06 -7.70
CA HIS A 375 26.40 11.51 -7.41
C HIS A 375 25.02 12.11 -7.69
N ALA A 376 24.20 11.44 -8.50
CA ALA A 376 22.85 11.89 -8.79
C ALA A 376 21.91 11.57 -7.63
N VAL A 377 21.18 12.58 -7.12
CA VAL A 377 20.23 12.44 -6.00
C VAL A 377 19.22 11.30 -6.23
N ARG A 378 18.70 11.16 -7.46
CA ARG A 378 17.76 10.08 -7.80
C ARG A 378 18.39 8.68 -7.75
N GLU A 379 19.70 8.57 -8.01
CA GLU A 379 20.41 7.29 -7.93
C GLU A 379 20.72 6.94 -6.47
N THR A 380 21.28 7.89 -5.72
CA THR A 380 21.64 7.66 -4.31
C THR A 380 20.41 7.41 -3.45
N LEU A 381 19.31 8.12 -3.70
CA LEU A 381 18.02 7.85 -3.05
C LEU A 381 17.50 6.44 -3.40
N ALA A 382 17.54 6.03 -4.67
CA ALA A 382 17.07 4.70 -5.07
C ALA A 382 17.84 3.56 -4.39
N ARG A 383 19.16 3.68 -4.31
CA ARG A 383 20.02 2.70 -3.62
C ARG A 383 19.76 2.67 -2.12
N SER A 384 19.65 3.85 -1.49
CA SER A 384 19.40 3.96 -0.05
C SER A 384 18.04 3.34 0.33
N LEU A 385 17.01 3.55 -0.50
CA LEU A 385 15.71 2.94 -0.28
C LEU A 385 15.74 1.44 -0.47
N HIS A 386 16.35 0.97 -1.55
CA HIS A 386 16.54 -0.46 -1.76
C HIS A 386 17.20 -1.10 -0.53
N ASP A 387 18.34 -0.56 -0.08
CA ASP A 387 19.10 -1.10 1.04
C ASP A 387 18.31 -1.01 2.36
N HIS A 388 17.51 0.03 2.56
CA HIS A 388 16.60 0.13 3.71
C HIS A 388 15.55 -0.98 3.71
N PHE A 389 14.89 -1.24 2.58
CA PHE A 389 13.89 -2.31 2.47
C PHE A 389 14.50 -3.71 2.60
N ILE A 390 15.73 -3.91 2.10
CA ILE A 390 16.48 -5.15 2.36
C ILE A 390 16.80 -5.29 3.85
N SER A 391 17.21 -4.21 4.53
CA SER A 391 17.47 -4.22 5.98
C SER A 391 16.21 -4.59 6.77
N HIS A 392 15.06 -4.02 6.41
CA HIS A 392 13.79 -4.35 7.04
C HIS A 392 13.38 -5.81 6.82
N ALA A 393 13.52 -6.31 5.58
CA ALA A 393 13.26 -7.71 5.27
C ALA A 393 14.21 -8.66 6.02
N LEU A 394 15.47 -8.25 6.20
CA LEU A 394 16.46 -8.98 7.00
C LEU A 394 16.02 -9.06 8.47
N TYR A 395 15.62 -7.95 9.08
CA TYR A 395 15.13 -7.95 10.47
C TYR A 395 13.93 -8.89 10.66
N ASN A 396 12.98 -8.89 9.72
CA ASN A 396 11.81 -9.77 9.75
C ASN A 396 12.18 -11.25 9.58
N MET A 397 13.25 -11.56 8.85
CA MET A 397 13.74 -12.94 8.73
C MET A 397 14.43 -13.38 10.02
N LEU A 398 15.30 -12.52 10.59
CA LEU A 398 16.04 -12.82 11.81
C LEU A 398 15.13 -12.98 13.03
N SER A 399 13.98 -12.30 13.08
CA SER A 399 13.02 -12.44 14.19
C SER A 399 12.38 -13.84 14.30
N LEU A 400 12.58 -14.70 13.30
CA LEU A 400 12.17 -16.10 13.32
C LEU A 400 13.13 -17.00 14.11
N TYR A 401 14.33 -16.49 14.44
CA TYR A 401 15.38 -17.23 15.13
C TYR A 401 15.68 -16.58 16.49
N ASP A 402 16.12 -17.41 17.44
CA ASP A 402 16.84 -16.88 18.60
C ASP A 402 18.15 -16.25 18.10
N GLU A 403 18.51 -15.07 18.60
CA GLU A 403 19.73 -14.39 18.18
C GLU A 403 21.01 -15.22 18.42
N LYS A 404 21.00 -16.13 19.42
CA LYS A 404 22.11 -17.08 19.67
C LYS A 404 22.12 -18.30 18.74
N ASP A 405 21.10 -18.45 17.89
CA ASP A 405 21.06 -19.48 16.84
C ASP A 405 21.59 -18.96 15.50
N VAL A 406 21.95 -17.67 15.40
CA VAL A 406 22.51 -17.07 14.19
C VAL A 406 24.03 -17.17 14.20
N ILE A 407 24.59 -18.02 13.32
CA ILE A 407 26.01 -18.40 13.31
C ILE A 407 26.68 -17.90 12.02
N GLY A 408 27.77 -17.17 12.18
CA GLY A 408 28.59 -16.67 11.07
C GLY A 408 29.67 -17.66 10.66
N ILE A 409 29.90 -17.86 9.36
CA ILE A 409 31.15 -18.46 8.86
C ILE A 409 31.84 -17.45 7.95
N MET A 410 33.04 -17.03 8.32
CA MET A 410 33.84 -16.08 7.56
C MET A 410 34.99 -16.80 6.84
N GLY A 411 35.30 -16.38 5.63
CA GLY A 411 36.37 -16.99 4.86
C GLY A 411 36.59 -16.35 3.49
N GLY A 412 37.71 -16.72 2.86
CA GLY A 412 38.10 -16.15 1.57
C GLY A 412 37.40 -16.79 0.37
N HIS A 413 37.23 -16.00 -0.69
CA HIS A 413 36.83 -16.46 -2.03
C HIS A 413 37.90 -17.34 -2.72
N ALA A 414 39.08 -17.48 -2.11
CA ALA A 414 40.23 -18.19 -2.67
C ALA A 414 40.20 -19.70 -2.39
N LEU A 415 39.36 -20.16 -1.45
CA LEU A 415 39.23 -21.58 -1.13
C LEU A 415 38.65 -22.34 -2.33
N SER A 416 39.44 -23.24 -2.91
CA SER A 416 39.02 -24.07 -4.03
C SER A 416 38.06 -25.18 -3.59
N ARG A 417 37.08 -25.53 -4.44
CA ARG A 417 36.19 -26.69 -4.23
C ARG A 417 36.94 -28.03 -4.10
N LYS A 418 38.22 -28.09 -4.49
CA LYS A 418 39.08 -29.29 -4.35
C LYS A 418 39.82 -29.37 -3.02
N GLU A 419 39.90 -28.27 -2.27
CA GLU A 419 40.62 -28.24 -1.01
C GLU A 419 39.81 -28.95 0.08
N PRO A 420 40.44 -29.72 0.99
CA PRO A 420 39.74 -30.40 2.07
C PRO A 420 38.90 -29.47 2.94
N GLY A 421 39.35 -28.24 3.13
CA GLY A 421 38.64 -27.20 3.89
C GLY A 421 37.26 -26.87 3.30
N TYR A 422 37.07 -26.96 1.99
CA TYR A 422 35.77 -26.74 1.37
C TYR A 422 34.75 -27.76 1.86
N ARG A 423 35.10 -29.05 1.75
CA ARG A 423 34.25 -30.16 2.20
C ARG A 423 34.00 -30.09 3.71
N GLN A 424 35.02 -29.74 4.49
CA GLN A 424 34.89 -29.57 5.94
C GLN A 424 33.82 -28.54 6.30
N ILE A 425 33.80 -27.38 5.63
CA ILE A 425 32.81 -26.31 5.86
C ILE A 425 31.41 -26.76 5.46
N VAL A 426 31.26 -27.51 4.36
CA VAL A 426 29.97 -28.07 3.94
C VAL A 426 29.38 -28.94 5.06
N PHE A 427 30.15 -29.88 5.61
CA PHE A 427 29.68 -30.75 6.69
C PHE A 427 29.43 -30.01 8.01
N LEU A 428 30.27 -29.03 8.32
CA LEU A 428 30.09 -28.18 9.51
C LEU A 428 28.77 -27.40 9.45
N SER A 429 28.55 -26.70 8.33
CA SER A 429 27.35 -25.90 8.09
C SER A 429 26.08 -26.77 8.05
N LYS A 430 26.16 -27.95 7.42
CA LYS A 430 25.09 -28.96 7.43
C LYS A 430 24.68 -29.32 8.85
N LYS A 431 25.63 -29.79 9.67
CA LYS A 431 25.36 -30.23 11.05
C LYS A 431 24.74 -29.10 11.88
N LEU A 432 25.30 -27.89 11.81
CA LEU A 432 24.75 -26.74 12.55
C LEU A 432 23.33 -26.39 12.09
N THR A 433 23.05 -26.46 10.79
CA THR A 433 21.72 -26.20 10.23
C THR A 433 20.71 -27.25 10.68
N GLU A 434 21.10 -28.53 10.72
CA GLU A 434 20.28 -29.65 11.26
C GLU A 434 19.98 -29.48 12.76
N MET A 435 20.82 -28.74 13.49
CA MET A 435 20.61 -28.37 14.89
C MET A 435 19.75 -27.11 15.06
N GLY A 436 19.14 -26.59 13.98
CA GLY A 436 18.26 -25.43 13.99
C GLY A 436 18.99 -24.08 13.96
N LYS A 437 20.29 -24.06 13.67
CA LYS A 437 21.07 -22.81 13.54
C LYS A 437 20.84 -22.17 12.18
N LEU A 438 20.77 -20.85 12.14
CA LEU A 438 20.78 -20.08 10.90
C LEU A 438 22.22 -19.78 10.50
N MET A 439 22.65 -20.32 9.36
CA MET A 439 23.99 -20.07 8.83
C MET A 439 24.02 -18.77 8.02
N VAL A 440 24.92 -17.86 8.40
CA VAL A 440 25.09 -16.54 7.81
C VAL A 440 26.49 -16.37 7.26
N THR A 441 26.62 -15.90 6.02
CA THR A 441 27.92 -15.53 5.45
C THR A 441 27.75 -14.57 4.28
N GLY A 442 28.85 -14.17 3.62
CA GLY A 442 28.79 -13.41 2.37
C GLY A 442 28.30 -14.27 1.20
N GLY A 443 28.00 -13.66 0.05
CA GLY A 443 27.51 -14.41 -1.11
C GLY A 443 28.56 -14.85 -2.12
N GLY A 444 29.85 -14.84 -1.77
CA GLY A 444 30.94 -15.15 -2.71
C GLY A 444 31.24 -16.66 -2.86
N PRO A 445 32.20 -17.02 -3.73
CA PRO A 445 32.65 -18.40 -3.89
C PRO A 445 33.51 -18.87 -2.70
N GLY A 446 33.92 -20.15 -2.70
CA GLY A 446 34.83 -20.69 -1.69
C GLY A 446 34.14 -20.99 -0.36
N ALA A 447 34.68 -20.47 0.76
CA ALA A 447 34.15 -20.76 2.09
C ALA A 447 32.68 -20.31 2.28
N MET A 448 32.32 -19.18 1.68
CA MET A 448 30.96 -18.64 1.64
C MET A 448 30.01 -19.60 0.91
N GLU A 449 30.38 -20.04 -0.29
CA GLU A 449 29.63 -21.03 -1.06
C GLU A 449 29.48 -22.36 -0.31
N ALA A 450 30.58 -22.88 0.26
CA ALA A 450 30.58 -24.14 1.01
C ALA A 450 29.60 -24.10 2.19
N THR A 451 29.51 -22.95 2.87
CA THR A 451 28.56 -22.74 3.97
C THR A 451 27.12 -22.87 3.47
N HIS A 452 26.76 -22.18 2.39
CA HIS A 452 25.40 -22.26 1.83
C HIS A 452 25.07 -23.64 1.27
N LEU A 453 26.03 -24.31 0.62
CA LEU A 453 25.86 -25.69 0.17
C LEU A 453 25.58 -26.63 1.33
N GLY A 454 26.30 -26.50 2.44
CA GLY A 454 26.06 -27.31 3.65
C GLY A 454 24.65 -27.14 4.19
N ALA A 455 24.18 -25.90 4.31
CA ALA A 455 22.81 -25.62 4.75
C ALA A 455 21.75 -26.11 3.75
N TRP A 456 22.01 -26.01 2.44
CA TRP A 456 21.12 -26.53 1.39
C TRP A 456 20.99 -28.06 1.42
N MET A 457 22.06 -28.74 1.85
CA MET A 457 22.13 -30.20 1.96
C MET A 457 21.79 -30.72 3.37
N ALA A 458 21.37 -29.86 4.30
CA ALA A 458 20.82 -30.28 5.58
C ALA A 458 19.63 -31.23 5.40
N GLY A 459 19.52 -32.23 6.27
CA GLY A 459 18.52 -33.30 6.23
C GLY A 459 18.77 -34.36 5.16
N ARG A 460 19.90 -34.30 4.43
CA ARG A 460 20.35 -35.34 3.49
C ARG A 460 21.43 -36.23 4.09
N SER A 461 21.63 -37.40 3.49
CA SER A 461 22.70 -38.32 3.89
C SER A 461 24.08 -37.78 3.55
N ASP A 462 25.10 -38.19 4.31
CA ASP A 462 26.49 -37.77 4.05
C ASP A 462 26.99 -38.22 2.66
N ASP A 463 26.47 -39.34 2.13
CA ASP A 463 26.76 -39.82 0.78
C ASP A 463 26.22 -38.86 -0.29
N GLU A 464 24.98 -38.35 -0.13
CA GLU A 464 24.41 -37.33 -1.03
C GLU A 464 25.19 -36.01 -0.96
N VAL A 465 25.67 -35.63 0.23
CA VAL A 465 26.51 -34.43 0.41
C VAL A 465 27.83 -34.58 -0.32
N ASN A 466 28.48 -35.74 -0.18
CA ASN A 466 29.71 -36.03 -0.90
C ASN A 466 29.49 -36.01 -2.41
N GLU A 467 28.39 -36.58 -2.88
CA GLU A 467 28.02 -36.55 -4.30
C GLU A 467 27.81 -35.10 -4.81
N ALA A 468 27.12 -34.25 -4.04
CA ALA A 468 26.93 -32.85 -4.40
C ALA A 468 28.27 -32.10 -4.48
N VAL A 469 29.19 -32.32 -3.54
CA VAL A 469 30.54 -31.72 -3.57
C VAL A 469 31.32 -32.21 -4.79
N ASP A 470 31.27 -33.51 -5.09
CA ASP A 470 31.98 -34.12 -6.22
C ASP A 470 31.45 -33.60 -7.58
N MET A 471 30.16 -33.27 -7.68
CA MET A 471 29.58 -32.62 -8.87
C MET A 471 30.16 -31.21 -9.13
N LEU A 472 30.55 -30.49 -8.09
CA LEU A 472 31.13 -29.13 -8.17
C LEU A 472 32.63 -29.12 -8.45
N MET A 473 33.37 -30.16 -8.03
CA MET A 473 34.83 -30.26 -8.11
C MET A 473 35.46 -30.02 -9.50
N PRO A 474 34.83 -30.36 -10.64
CA PRO A 474 35.44 -30.14 -11.95
C PRO A 474 35.63 -28.67 -12.32
N SER A 475 34.88 -27.75 -11.72
CA SER A 475 35.04 -26.30 -11.85
C SER A 475 35.46 -25.74 -10.48
N PRO A 476 36.75 -25.82 -10.11
CA PRO A 476 37.21 -25.60 -8.73
C PRO A 476 37.11 -24.15 -8.25
N THR A 477 37.22 -23.18 -9.15
CA THR A 477 37.19 -21.74 -8.86
C THR A 477 36.16 -21.04 -9.74
N TYR A 478 35.66 -19.88 -9.31
CA TYR A 478 34.65 -19.12 -10.05
C TYR A 478 35.11 -18.59 -11.43
N LYS A 479 36.40 -18.73 -11.74
CA LYS A 479 37.00 -18.40 -13.04
C LYS A 479 36.95 -19.56 -14.03
N ASP A 480 36.65 -20.78 -13.55
CA ASP A 480 36.56 -21.96 -14.39
C ASP A 480 35.21 -22.01 -15.12
N GLU A 481 35.23 -22.46 -16.38
CA GLU A 481 34.04 -22.65 -17.19
C GLU A 481 33.02 -23.57 -16.50
N GLY A 482 31.72 -23.25 -16.61
CA GLY A 482 30.67 -24.03 -15.98
C GLY A 482 30.59 -23.96 -14.46
N TRP A 483 31.38 -23.12 -13.78
CA TRP A 483 31.34 -23.03 -12.32
C TRP A 483 29.92 -22.84 -11.76
N LEU A 484 29.18 -21.90 -12.34
CA LEU A 484 27.81 -21.57 -11.95
C LEU A 484 26.83 -22.66 -12.40
N ARG A 485 26.98 -23.15 -13.64
CA ARG A 485 26.18 -24.25 -14.18
C ARG A 485 26.19 -25.47 -13.27
N ARG A 486 27.35 -25.86 -12.74
CA ARG A 486 27.45 -26.99 -11.80
C ARG A 486 26.65 -26.77 -10.52
N SER A 487 26.60 -25.54 -10.01
CA SER A 487 25.78 -25.23 -8.85
C SER A 487 24.29 -25.48 -9.14
N PHE A 488 23.80 -25.05 -10.31
CA PHE A 488 22.41 -25.32 -10.73
C PHE A 488 22.13 -26.80 -10.96
N GLU A 489 23.07 -27.55 -11.55
CA GLU A 489 22.95 -29.02 -11.71
C GLU A 489 22.83 -29.73 -10.34
N VAL A 490 23.58 -29.28 -9.33
CA VAL A 490 23.45 -29.77 -7.95
C VAL A 490 22.08 -29.42 -7.36
N MET A 491 21.60 -28.19 -7.53
CA MET A 491 20.30 -27.76 -7.00
C MET A 491 19.10 -28.45 -7.68
N GLU A 492 19.22 -28.76 -8.97
CA GLU A 492 18.21 -29.54 -9.70
C GLU A 492 18.15 -30.98 -9.19
N ARG A 493 19.32 -31.59 -8.97
CA ARG A 493 19.41 -32.96 -8.45
C ARG A 493 19.00 -33.07 -6.99
N PHE A 494 19.40 -32.09 -6.19
CA PHE A 494 19.16 -32.04 -4.75
C PHE A 494 18.36 -30.77 -4.44
N PRO A 495 17.04 -30.76 -4.67
CA PRO A 495 16.21 -29.60 -4.39
C PRO A 495 16.19 -29.30 -2.88
N LEU A 496 16.03 -28.01 -2.57
CA LEU A 496 15.97 -27.50 -1.20
C LEU A 496 14.89 -28.20 -0.37
N GLN A 497 15.23 -28.60 0.85
CA GLN A 497 14.28 -29.05 1.85
C GLN A 497 13.70 -27.82 2.59
N SER A 498 12.37 -27.71 2.65
CA SER A 498 11.67 -26.46 3.02
C SER A 498 11.91 -25.95 4.45
N GLU A 499 12.46 -26.78 5.33
CA GLU A 499 12.69 -26.45 6.75
C GLU A 499 14.08 -25.82 7.02
N TYR A 500 15.05 -26.00 6.11
CA TYR A 500 16.41 -25.51 6.30
C TYR A 500 16.67 -24.23 5.50
N ARG A 501 17.31 -23.25 6.15
CA ARG A 501 17.56 -21.92 5.57
C ARG A 501 18.99 -21.47 5.85
N SER A 502 19.53 -20.67 4.94
CA SER A 502 20.77 -19.91 5.14
C SER A 502 20.63 -18.50 4.56
N LEU A 503 21.38 -17.57 5.14
CA LEU A 503 21.32 -16.16 4.80
C LEU A 503 22.65 -15.69 4.21
N ALA A 504 22.63 -15.29 2.94
CA ALA A 504 23.75 -14.63 2.29
C ALA A 504 23.62 -13.11 2.39
N ILE A 505 24.72 -12.43 2.68
CA ILE A 505 24.81 -10.95 2.65
C ILE A 505 25.90 -10.50 1.65
N PRO A 506 25.60 -10.50 0.34
CA PRO A 506 26.48 -10.00 -0.72
C PRO A 506 26.25 -8.51 -1.02
N THR A 507 27.10 -7.95 -1.89
CA THR A 507 26.93 -6.58 -2.42
C THR A 507 27.18 -6.50 -3.91
N TRP A 508 26.56 -5.53 -4.60
CA TRP A 508 26.95 -5.21 -5.98
C TRP A 508 28.31 -4.50 -6.06
N TYR A 509 28.90 -4.07 -4.93
CA TYR A 509 30.28 -3.60 -4.87
C TYR A 509 31.26 -4.68 -5.35
N TYR A 510 31.00 -5.95 -4.98
CA TYR A 510 31.73 -7.14 -5.44
C TYR A 510 30.99 -7.92 -6.54
N GLY A 511 30.05 -7.29 -7.26
CA GLY A 511 29.19 -7.97 -8.24
C GLY A 511 29.88 -8.56 -9.49
N HIS A 512 31.21 -8.54 -9.55
CA HIS A 512 31.98 -9.32 -10.51
C HIS A 512 32.08 -10.82 -10.12
N GLU A 513 31.74 -11.15 -8.87
CA GLU A 513 31.61 -12.52 -8.39
C GLU A 513 30.14 -12.98 -8.46
N PRO A 514 29.86 -14.22 -8.93
CA PRO A 514 28.51 -14.77 -8.90
C PRO A 514 27.98 -14.87 -7.47
N THR A 515 26.70 -14.53 -7.27
CA THR A 515 26.09 -14.50 -5.93
C THR A 515 25.49 -15.83 -5.51
N ALA A 516 26.14 -16.51 -4.55
CA ALA A 516 25.70 -17.66 -3.75
C ALA A 516 24.40 -18.36 -4.21
N PRO A 517 24.47 -19.24 -5.23
CA PRO A 517 23.28 -19.92 -5.76
C PRO A 517 22.59 -20.82 -4.71
N PHE A 518 23.34 -21.38 -3.77
CA PHE A 518 22.82 -22.24 -2.70
C PHE A 518 22.22 -21.48 -1.50
N ALA A 519 22.28 -20.15 -1.46
CA ALA A 519 21.68 -19.40 -0.37
C ALA A 519 20.15 -19.40 -0.51
N THR A 520 19.43 -19.69 0.58
CA THR A 520 17.96 -19.68 0.55
C THR A 520 17.43 -18.26 0.55
N ASP A 521 18.09 -17.39 1.32
CA ASP A 521 17.74 -15.98 1.50
C ASP A 521 18.96 -15.11 1.26
N ILE A 522 18.80 -14.03 0.48
CA ILE A 522 19.90 -13.19 0.03
C ILE A 522 19.58 -11.72 0.32
N ALA A 523 20.25 -11.15 1.32
CA ALA A 523 20.23 -9.73 1.64
C ALA A 523 21.33 -9.01 0.84
N LYS A 524 21.08 -8.77 -0.46
CA LYS A 524 22.05 -8.11 -1.34
C LYS A 524 21.96 -6.59 -1.20
N TYR A 525 23.08 -5.91 -0.96
CA TYR A 525 23.14 -4.45 -0.76
C TYR A 525 23.90 -3.70 -1.86
N PHE A 526 23.63 -2.40 -2.02
CA PHE A 526 24.51 -1.49 -2.76
C PHE A 526 25.67 -1.00 -1.90
N ASP A 527 25.38 -0.62 -0.64
CA ASP A 527 26.39 -0.12 0.28
C ASP A 527 27.23 -1.27 0.87
N ASN A 528 28.55 -1.20 0.65
CA ASN A 528 29.47 -2.20 1.15
C ASN A 528 29.71 -2.10 2.65
N SER A 529 29.62 -0.90 3.21
CA SER A 529 29.85 -0.68 4.65
C SER A 529 28.78 -1.39 5.50
N VAL A 530 27.53 -1.41 5.01
CA VAL A 530 26.41 -2.12 5.64
C VAL A 530 26.64 -3.62 5.67
N ARG A 531 27.21 -4.21 4.61
CA ARG A 531 27.53 -5.65 4.56
C ARG A 531 28.67 -6.03 5.51
N GLU A 532 29.75 -5.25 5.51
CA GLU A 532 30.94 -5.55 6.31
C GLU A 532 30.66 -5.55 7.81
N ASP A 533 29.90 -4.57 8.29
CA ASP A 533 29.46 -4.55 9.69
C ASP A 533 28.32 -5.54 9.95
N GLY A 534 27.39 -5.66 9.00
CA GLY A 534 26.13 -6.38 9.18
C GLY A 534 26.29 -7.85 9.57
N ILE A 535 27.17 -8.61 8.91
CA ILE A 535 27.33 -10.05 9.21
C ILE A 535 27.86 -10.25 10.64
N VAL A 536 28.84 -9.45 11.06
CA VAL A 536 29.42 -9.52 12.40
C VAL A 536 28.37 -9.17 13.45
N THR A 537 27.60 -8.10 13.21
CA THR A 537 26.57 -7.62 14.13
C THR A 537 25.40 -8.58 14.32
N ILE A 538 25.03 -9.37 13.30
CA ILE A 538 23.89 -10.30 13.39
C ILE A 538 24.26 -11.71 13.86
N ALA A 539 25.51 -12.15 13.69
CA ALA A 539 25.97 -13.49 14.04
C ALA A 539 26.25 -13.65 15.55
N LYS A 540 25.26 -13.35 16.38
CA LYS A 540 25.45 -13.28 17.84
C LYS A 540 25.64 -14.64 18.51
N GLY A 541 25.27 -15.74 17.85
CA GLY A 541 25.55 -17.09 18.34
C GLY A 541 27.03 -17.50 18.19
N GLY A 542 27.83 -16.71 17.46
CA GLY A 542 29.26 -16.90 17.29
C GLY A 542 29.68 -16.89 15.83
N ILE A 543 30.96 -16.62 15.61
CA ILE A 543 31.57 -16.52 14.28
C ILE A 543 32.71 -17.53 14.17
N ILE A 544 32.68 -18.32 13.10
CA ILE A 544 33.69 -19.30 12.74
C ILE A 544 34.55 -18.70 11.63
N TYR A 545 35.83 -18.47 11.92
CA TYR A 545 36.80 -17.90 11.00
C TYR A 545 37.61 -19.01 10.34
N THR A 546 37.47 -19.12 9.02
CA THR A 546 38.26 -20.02 8.18
C THR A 546 39.40 -19.24 7.51
N PRO A 547 40.50 -19.88 7.07
CA PRO A 547 41.64 -19.17 6.51
C PRO A 547 41.23 -18.23 5.37
N GLY A 548 41.59 -16.96 5.51
CA GLY A 548 41.15 -15.90 4.62
C GLY A 548 42.16 -14.75 4.55
N SER A 549 41.92 -13.82 3.62
CA SER A 549 42.83 -12.72 3.30
C SER A 549 42.50 -11.46 4.12
N ALA A 550 42.77 -10.28 3.58
CA ALA A 550 42.61 -9.00 4.27
C ALA A 550 41.19 -8.75 4.80
N GLY A 551 40.15 -9.17 4.06
CA GLY A 551 38.75 -9.00 4.49
C GLY A 551 38.45 -9.78 5.78
N THR A 552 38.85 -11.06 5.83
CA THR A 552 38.68 -11.88 7.03
C THR A 552 39.47 -11.33 8.22
N MET A 553 40.65 -10.77 8.00
CA MET A 553 41.42 -10.10 9.06
C MET A 553 40.70 -8.86 9.60
N GLN A 554 40.07 -8.07 8.74
CA GLN A 554 39.25 -6.93 9.15
C GLN A 554 38.06 -7.41 10.01
N GLU A 555 37.32 -8.41 9.55
CA GLU A 555 36.15 -8.98 10.24
C GLU A 555 36.52 -9.52 11.64
N ILE A 556 37.67 -10.19 11.79
CA ILE A 556 38.18 -10.67 13.09
C ILE A 556 38.35 -9.52 14.09
N PHE A 557 38.99 -8.42 13.69
CA PHE A 557 39.25 -7.31 14.62
C PHE A 557 38.04 -6.41 14.84
N GLN A 558 37.12 -6.34 13.88
CA GLN A 558 35.81 -5.72 14.08
C GLN A 558 35.03 -6.46 15.16
N ASP A 559 34.93 -7.79 15.07
CA ASP A 559 34.23 -8.61 16.06
C ASP A 559 34.91 -8.56 17.44
N ALA A 560 36.25 -8.64 17.50
CA ALA A 560 36.98 -8.46 18.75
C ALA A 560 36.70 -7.10 19.41
N GLY A 561 36.55 -6.04 18.61
CA GLY A 561 36.11 -4.73 19.08
C GLY A 561 34.68 -4.75 19.61
N GLN A 562 33.74 -5.36 18.88
CA GLN A 562 32.35 -5.49 19.32
C GLN A 562 32.23 -6.27 20.63
N ASN A 563 32.96 -7.39 20.76
CA ASN A 563 33.01 -8.23 21.96
C ASN A 563 33.62 -7.50 23.17
N HIS A 564 34.65 -6.68 22.97
CA HIS A 564 35.22 -5.85 24.04
C HIS A 564 34.20 -4.91 24.67
N TYR A 565 33.40 -4.24 23.84
CA TYR A 565 32.43 -3.23 24.26
C TYR A 565 31.03 -3.82 24.51
N GLU A 566 30.81 -5.11 24.22
CA GLU A 566 29.49 -5.75 24.21
C GLU A 566 28.47 -4.94 23.41
N SER A 567 28.89 -4.38 22.27
CA SER A 567 28.10 -3.43 21.47
C SER A 567 26.75 -3.98 21.02
N VAL A 568 26.61 -5.31 20.93
CA VAL A 568 25.40 -6.03 20.52
C VAL A 568 24.65 -6.68 21.70
N GLY A 569 25.05 -6.36 22.94
CA GLY A 569 24.44 -6.80 24.20
C GLY A 569 25.30 -7.76 25.01
N TYR A 570 26.13 -8.58 24.37
CA TYR A 570 27.08 -9.51 25.00
C TYR A 570 28.20 -9.86 24.03
N ALA A 571 29.28 -10.45 24.56
CA ALA A 571 30.35 -11.02 23.73
C ALA A 571 29.97 -12.41 23.19
N SER A 572 30.13 -12.62 21.88
CA SER A 572 29.88 -13.88 21.19
C SER A 572 31.16 -14.72 21.05
N PRO A 573 31.05 -16.04 20.83
CA PRO A 573 32.19 -16.90 20.57
C PRO A 573 32.91 -16.57 19.26
N MET A 574 34.24 -16.45 19.33
CA MET A 574 35.13 -16.41 18.17
C MET A 574 35.83 -17.75 18.02
N VAL A 575 35.48 -18.50 16.98
CA VAL A 575 36.04 -19.83 16.72
C VAL A 575 36.96 -19.77 15.51
N PHE A 576 38.23 -20.16 15.67
CA PHE A 576 39.22 -20.14 14.61
C PHE A 576 39.45 -21.55 14.06
N MET A 577 39.10 -21.74 12.79
CA MET A 577 39.36 -22.97 12.02
C MET A 577 40.59 -22.76 11.14
N GLY A 578 41.58 -23.65 11.22
CA GLY A 578 42.90 -23.47 10.62
C GLY A 578 43.95 -23.16 11.69
N LYS A 579 44.20 -24.12 12.59
CA LYS A 579 45.09 -23.93 13.75
C LYS A 579 46.46 -23.42 13.36
N GLU A 580 47.11 -24.04 12.38
CA GLU A 580 48.43 -23.62 11.90
C GLU A 580 48.40 -22.20 11.31
N TYR A 581 47.35 -21.88 10.53
CA TYR A 581 47.17 -20.57 9.91
C TYR A 581 47.07 -19.47 10.95
N TYR A 582 46.20 -19.62 11.95
CA TYR A 582 45.91 -18.58 12.94
C TYR A 582 46.87 -18.52 14.13
N THR A 583 47.81 -19.47 14.23
CA THR A 583 48.85 -19.46 15.27
C THR A 583 50.24 -19.11 14.75
N HIS A 584 50.55 -19.44 13.49
CA HIS A 584 51.90 -19.25 12.92
C HIS A 584 51.93 -18.34 11.70
N TYR A 585 51.12 -18.61 10.67
CA TYR A 585 51.22 -17.88 9.39
C TYR A 585 50.64 -16.46 9.48
N MET A 586 49.40 -16.36 9.99
CA MET A 586 48.69 -15.11 10.26
C MET A 586 48.18 -15.19 11.70
N PRO A 587 49.03 -14.89 12.72
CA PRO A 587 48.83 -15.26 14.12
C PRO A 587 47.75 -14.43 14.85
N ALA A 588 46.58 -14.24 14.24
CA ALA A 588 45.48 -13.43 14.77
C ALA A 588 44.95 -13.99 16.10
N TYR A 589 44.78 -15.31 16.20
CA TYR A 589 44.35 -15.97 17.43
C TYR A 589 45.39 -15.77 18.54
N THR A 590 46.67 -16.02 18.25
CA THR A 590 47.76 -15.85 19.22
C THR A 590 47.79 -14.41 19.75
N LEU A 591 47.64 -13.42 18.88
CA LEU A 591 47.61 -12.01 19.25
C LEU A 591 46.37 -11.67 20.10
N LEU A 592 45.17 -12.06 19.68
CA LEU A 592 43.95 -11.79 20.44
C LEU A 592 43.96 -12.47 21.81
N LYS A 593 44.53 -13.67 21.89
CA LYS A 593 44.70 -14.40 23.15
C LYS A 593 45.66 -13.68 24.09
N ASP A 594 46.83 -13.25 23.62
CA ASP A 594 47.78 -12.44 24.40
C ASP A 594 47.13 -11.14 24.89
N LEU A 595 46.46 -10.42 23.99
CA LEU A 595 45.79 -9.15 24.32
C LEU A 595 44.65 -9.36 25.34
N SER A 596 43.93 -10.47 25.25
CA SER A 596 42.89 -10.82 26.22
C SER A 596 43.48 -11.21 27.58
N ASP A 597 44.53 -12.03 27.61
CA ASP A 597 45.21 -12.45 28.84
C ASP A 597 45.87 -11.26 29.56
N ARG A 598 46.29 -10.24 28.81
CA ARG A 598 46.79 -8.94 29.34
C ARG A 598 45.69 -7.97 29.74
N GLY A 599 44.41 -8.32 29.54
CA GLY A 599 43.25 -7.50 29.87
C GLY A 599 43.02 -6.28 28.96
N ILE A 600 43.68 -6.24 27.79
CA ILE A 600 43.47 -5.19 26.77
C ILE A 600 42.14 -5.44 26.07
N PHE A 601 41.93 -6.67 25.58
CA PHE A 601 40.61 -7.12 25.13
C PHE A 601 39.85 -7.79 26.29
N LYS A 602 38.63 -7.35 26.54
CA LYS A 602 37.76 -7.88 27.60
C LYS A 602 36.69 -8.78 26.98
N ASN A 603 36.11 -9.66 27.80
CA ASN A 603 34.98 -10.51 27.44
C ASN A 603 35.22 -11.48 26.27
N MET A 604 36.48 -11.71 25.86
CA MET A 604 36.78 -12.56 24.71
C MET A 604 36.50 -14.04 24.99
N ILE A 605 35.70 -14.66 24.12
CA ILE A 605 35.43 -16.10 24.12
C ILE A 605 36.13 -16.69 22.89
N LEU A 606 37.38 -17.15 23.07
CA LEU A 606 38.23 -17.61 21.97
C LEU A 606 38.33 -19.14 21.96
N THR A 607 38.06 -19.75 20.81
CA THR A 607 38.30 -21.19 20.57
C THR A 607 39.12 -21.36 19.29
N ILE A 608 40.00 -22.35 19.24
CA ILE A 608 40.73 -22.73 18.02
C ILE A 608 40.71 -24.25 17.86
N SER A 609 40.18 -24.74 16.74
CA SER A 609 40.14 -26.17 16.43
C SER A 609 40.01 -26.40 14.93
N ASP A 610 40.55 -27.53 14.47
CA ASP A 610 40.35 -28.04 13.11
C ASP A 610 39.37 -29.22 13.09
N ASP A 611 38.77 -29.57 14.23
CA ASP A 611 37.77 -30.63 14.36
C ASP A 611 36.35 -30.03 14.39
N ASN A 612 35.46 -30.54 13.53
CA ASN A 612 34.11 -30.00 13.41
C ASN A 612 33.28 -30.20 14.67
N ASP A 613 33.46 -31.31 15.40
CA ASP A 613 32.66 -31.60 16.59
C ASP A 613 33.11 -30.68 17.75
N GLU A 614 34.41 -30.41 17.88
CA GLU A 614 34.92 -29.40 18.83
C GLU A 614 34.44 -27.98 18.51
N ILE A 615 34.38 -27.61 17.22
CA ILE A 615 33.85 -26.31 16.77
C ILE A 615 32.35 -26.20 17.12
N ILE A 616 31.57 -27.23 16.83
CA ILE A 616 30.12 -27.27 17.13
C ILE A 616 29.91 -27.16 18.65
N ASP A 617 30.66 -27.92 19.44
CA ASP A 617 30.60 -27.88 20.90
C ASP A 617 30.83 -26.46 21.44
N ALA A 618 31.80 -25.72 20.88
CA ALA A 618 32.10 -24.36 21.31
C ALA A 618 30.93 -23.40 21.05
N ILE A 619 30.23 -23.55 19.92
CA ILE A 619 29.04 -22.76 19.56
C ILE A 619 27.83 -23.15 20.42
N VAL A 620 27.62 -24.44 20.65
CA VAL A 620 26.45 -24.94 21.39
C VAL A 620 26.52 -24.59 22.86
N ARG A 621 27.68 -24.78 23.51
CA ARG A 621 27.88 -24.47 24.94
C ARG A 621 27.56 -23.02 25.27
N PHE A 622 27.88 -22.10 24.36
CA PHE A 622 27.60 -20.68 24.56
C PHE A 622 26.12 -20.38 24.81
N LYS A 623 25.21 -21.10 24.12
CA LYS A 623 23.76 -20.93 24.31
C LYS A 623 23.26 -21.53 25.63
N GLU A 624 23.94 -22.54 26.16
CA GLU A 624 23.53 -23.25 27.37
C GLU A 624 24.03 -22.58 28.66
N GLU A 625 25.18 -21.89 28.60
CA GLU A 625 25.84 -21.30 29.77
C GLU A 625 25.42 -19.86 30.11
N ARG A 626 24.77 -19.16 29.18
CA ARG A 626 24.38 -17.74 29.27
C ARG A 626 23.10 -17.50 28.50
#